data_AF-A0AA42XW50-F1
#
_entry.id   AF-A0AA42XW50-F1
#
_cell.length_a   1.000
_cell.length_b   1.000
_cell.length_c   1.000
_cell.angle_alpha   90.00
_cell.angle_beta   90.00
_cell.angle_gamma   90.00
#
_symmetry.space_group_name_H-M   'P 1'
#
loop_
_entity.id
_entity.type
_entity.pdbx_description
1 polymer ?
#
loop_
_entity_poly.entity_id
_entity_poly.type
_entity_poly.pdbx_seq_one_letter_code
_entity_poly.pdbx_strand_id
1 'polypeptide(L)'
;MKKTMTLSRRELLHLIRGGAHLALIASAPGLLSSCSKKELHCKDTSGLSTAAEQLRTALEYQDRSPHGEAKSCANCQFYRATSKNECGACTLVQGPINPAGYCNSWAPRES
;
A
#
# COMPACT_ATOMS: atom_id res chain seq x y z
N MET A 1 36.24 25.84 -12.96
CA MET A 1 34.76 25.80 -13.10
C MET A 1 34.38 24.42 -13.63
N LYS A 2 33.76 23.55 -12.82
CA LYS A 2 33.36 22.18 -13.22
C LYS A 2 31.87 22.20 -13.58
N LYS A 3 31.52 22.03 -14.86
CA LYS A 3 30.13 21.91 -15.31
C LYS A 3 29.68 20.46 -15.15
N THR A 4 28.90 20.18 -14.11
CA THR A 4 28.16 18.93 -13.94
C THR A 4 26.94 18.96 -14.86
N MET A 5 26.98 18.23 -15.99
CA MET A 5 25.79 17.99 -16.79
C MET A 5 24.90 16.96 -16.08
N THR A 6 23.81 17.44 -15.50
CA THR A 6 22.69 16.62 -15.02
C THR A 6 21.94 16.05 -16.21
N LEU A 7 22.09 14.75 -16.47
CA LEU A 7 21.32 14.06 -17.49
C LEU A 7 19.84 13.98 -17.04
N SER A 8 18.97 14.73 -17.72
CA SER A 8 17.54 14.82 -17.42
C SER A 8 16.77 13.66 -18.07
N ARG A 9 15.83 13.07 -17.31
CA ARG A 9 14.95 11.95 -17.75
C ARG A 9 14.16 12.23 -19.03
N ARG A 10 14.06 13.50 -19.45
CA ARG A 10 13.33 13.95 -20.64
C ARG A 10 14.08 13.66 -21.96
N GLU A 11 15.41 13.67 -21.94
CA GLU A 11 16.24 13.35 -23.11
C GLU A 11 16.21 11.86 -23.47
N LEU A 12 15.95 10.99 -22.48
CA LEU A 12 15.86 9.55 -22.69
C LEU A 12 14.62 9.14 -23.50
N LEU A 13 13.55 9.96 -23.49
CA LEU A 13 12.32 9.71 -24.24
C LEU A 13 12.41 10.17 -25.71
N HIS A 14 13.38 11.01 -26.06
CA HIS A 14 13.57 11.46 -27.44
C HIS A 14 14.39 10.47 -28.29
N LEU A 15 15.17 9.59 -27.66
CA LEU A 15 15.98 8.58 -28.36
C LEU A 15 15.19 7.39 -28.93
N ILE A 16 13.88 7.30 -28.66
CA ILE A 16 13.05 6.13 -29.06
C ILE A 16 12.21 6.40 -30.33
N ARG A 17 12.19 7.64 -30.87
CA ARG A 17 11.32 8.00 -32.01
C ARG A 17 12.01 8.20 -33.36
N GLY A 18 13.32 7.96 -33.49
CA GLY A 18 14.04 8.18 -34.76
C GLY A 18 15.05 7.11 -35.10
N GLY A 19 14.59 6.04 -35.78
CA GLY A 19 15.32 5.28 -36.80
C GLY A 19 16.74 4.76 -36.54
N ALA A 20 16.85 3.44 -36.45
CA ALA A 20 17.94 2.60 -36.97
C ALA A 20 19.35 2.74 -36.34
N HIS A 21 19.56 2.07 -35.19
CA HIS A 21 20.82 1.37 -34.94
C HIS A 21 20.52 -0.07 -34.53
N LEU A 22 20.88 -1.00 -35.43
CA LEU A 22 21.03 -2.42 -35.15
C LEU A 22 22.07 -2.60 -34.03
N ALA A 23 21.63 -3.05 -32.86
CA ALA A 23 22.48 -3.70 -31.89
C ALA A 23 21.80 -5.02 -31.49
N LEU A 24 22.36 -6.11 -32.02
CA LEU A 24 22.12 -7.48 -31.58
C LEU A 24 22.40 -7.56 -30.08
N ILE A 25 21.36 -7.64 -29.26
CA ILE A 25 21.48 -8.14 -27.89
C ILE A 25 20.57 -9.35 -27.82
N ALA A 26 21.21 -10.48 -27.57
CA ALA A 26 20.62 -11.79 -27.42
C ALA A 26 19.39 -11.76 -26.52
N SER A 27 18.41 -12.56 -26.90
CA SER A 27 17.29 -13.01 -26.08
C SER A 27 17.73 -13.31 -24.63
N ALA A 28 17.41 -12.41 -23.70
CA ALA A 28 17.36 -12.71 -22.28
C ALA A 28 15.90 -12.55 -21.81
N PRO A 29 15.05 -13.58 -21.94
CA PRO A 29 13.76 -13.59 -21.29
C PRO A 29 13.99 -13.77 -19.79
N GLY A 30 13.90 -12.68 -19.03
CA GLY A 30 14.18 -12.63 -17.59
C GLY A 30 15.31 -11.64 -17.34
N LEU A 31 15.15 -10.57 -16.58
CA LEU A 31 14.71 -10.57 -15.19
C LEU A 31 14.07 -9.21 -14.86
N LEU A 32 12.85 -8.93 -15.32
CA LEU A 32 11.96 -8.06 -14.54
C LEU A 32 11.39 -8.94 -13.43
N SER A 33 12.23 -9.23 -12.43
CA SER A 33 11.79 -9.85 -11.20
C SER A 33 10.87 -8.83 -10.52
N SER A 34 9.58 -8.90 -10.84
CA SER A 34 8.54 -8.19 -10.13
C SER A 34 8.70 -8.56 -8.66
N CYS A 35 9.25 -7.66 -7.86
CA CYS A 35 9.27 -7.77 -6.41
C CYS A 35 7.83 -7.63 -5.92
N SER A 36 7.03 -8.69 -6.10
CA SER A 36 5.70 -8.83 -5.56
C SER A 36 5.84 -9.02 -4.05
N LYS A 37 6.00 -7.91 -3.32
CA LYS A 37 5.79 -7.90 -1.88
C LYS A 37 4.36 -8.42 -1.65
N LYS A 38 4.20 -9.55 -0.98
CA LYS A 38 2.88 -10.06 -0.60
C LYS A 38 2.20 -8.97 0.24
N GLU A 39 1.11 -8.41 -0.28
CA GLU A 39 0.32 -7.42 0.44
C GLU A 39 -0.51 -8.16 1.49
N LEU A 40 -0.48 -7.66 2.73
CA LEU A 40 -1.29 -8.19 3.82
C LEU A 40 -2.76 -7.82 3.54
N HIS A 41 -3.65 -8.80 3.53
CA HIS A 41 -5.09 -8.60 3.36
C HIS A 41 -5.82 -9.05 4.62
N CYS A 42 -6.66 -8.17 5.17
CA CYS A 42 -7.42 -8.35 6.41
C CYS A 42 -8.93 -8.27 6.15
N LYS A 43 -9.38 -8.99 5.11
CA LYS A 43 -10.76 -8.94 4.59
C LYS A 43 -11.62 -10.15 4.92
N ASP A 44 -11.06 -11.18 5.55
CA ASP A 44 -11.87 -12.33 5.95
C ASP A 44 -12.82 -11.94 7.08
N THR A 45 -14.10 -11.78 6.74
CA THR A 45 -15.18 -11.46 7.67
C THR A 45 -16.15 -12.62 7.86
N SER A 46 -15.84 -13.83 7.36
CA SER A 46 -16.76 -14.97 7.36
C SER A 46 -17.25 -15.40 8.74
N GLY A 47 -16.52 -15.06 9.81
CA GLY A 47 -16.90 -15.29 11.20
C GLY A 47 -17.63 -14.14 11.90
N LEU A 48 -17.95 -13.04 11.21
CA LEU A 48 -18.62 -11.89 11.82
C LEU A 48 -20.14 -12.05 11.82
N SER A 49 -20.79 -11.45 12.82
CA SER A 49 -22.25 -11.28 12.79
C SER A 49 -22.66 -10.23 11.76
N THR A 50 -23.89 -10.29 11.27
CA THR A 50 -24.43 -9.30 10.33
C THR A 50 -24.32 -7.87 10.86
N ALA A 51 -24.58 -7.65 12.15
CA ALA A 51 -24.45 -6.33 12.76
C ALA A 51 -22.99 -5.82 12.75
N ALA A 52 -22.02 -6.72 12.96
CA ALA A 52 -20.60 -6.38 12.88
C ALA A 52 -20.18 -6.02 11.45
N GLU A 53 -20.64 -6.77 10.44
CA GLU A 53 -20.39 -6.46 9.03
C GLU A 53 -21.01 -5.12 8.60
N GLN A 54 -22.24 -4.84 9.06
CA GLN A 54 -22.90 -3.55 8.83
C GLN A 54 -22.11 -2.40 9.45
N LEU A 55 -21.60 -2.57 10.68
CA LEU A 55 -20.77 -1.55 11.31
C LEU A 55 -19.45 -1.33 10.58
N ARG A 56 -18.77 -2.40 10.13
CA ARG A 56 -17.57 -2.30 9.27
C ARG A 56 -17.85 -1.47 8.02
N THR A 57 -19.00 -1.71 7.39
CA THR A 57 -19.43 -1.02 6.17
C THR A 57 -19.79 0.44 6.45
N ALA A 58 -20.56 0.72 7.51
CA ALA A 58 -20.98 2.06 7.90
C ALA A 58 -19.79 2.96 8.28
N LEU A 59 -18.74 2.38 8.87
CA LEU A 59 -17.49 3.09 9.17
C LEU A 59 -16.52 3.12 7.98
N GLU A 60 -16.91 2.57 6.83
CA GLU A 60 -16.12 2.52 5.59
C GLU A 60 -14.71 1.96 5.80
N TYR A 61 -14.62 0.85 6.54
CA TYR A 61 -13.34 0.20 6.79
C TYR A 61 -12.67 -0.23 5.48
N GLN A 62 -11.40 0.12 5.31
CA GLN A 62 -10.57 -0.23 4.18
C GLN A 62 -9.20 -0.74 4.66
N ASP A 63 -8.68 -1.79 4.03
CA ASP A 63 -7.36 -2.35 4.33
C ASP A 63 -6.20 -1.41 4.00
N ARG A 64 -6.45 -0.41 3.14
CA ARG A 64 -5.47 0.61 2.77
C ARG A 64 -6.08 1.98 2.96
N SER A 65 -5.41 2.80 3.78
CA SER A 65 -5.87 4.14 4.07
C SER A 65 -5.85 5.02 2.82
N PRO A 66 -6.96 5.73 2.50
CA PRO A 66 -6.97 6.76 1.46
C PRO A 66 -6.15 8.00 1.85
N HIS A 67 -5.73 8.09 3.12
CA HIS A 67 -4.91 9.17 3.66
C HIS A 67 -3.43 8.77 3.84
N GLY A 68 -3.05 7.59 3.35
CA GLY A 68 -1.70 7.06 3.53
C GLY A 68 -1.33 6.83 4.99
N GLU A 69 -0.05 6.95 5.31
CA GLU A 69 0.50 6.64 6.65
C GLU A 69 0.06 7.66 7.71
N ALA A 70 -0.30 8.89 7.29
CA ALA A 70 -0.69 9.97 8.18
C ALA A 70 -1.95 9.63 9.02
N LYS A 71 -2.90 8.89 8.44
CA LYS A 71 -4.08 8.39 9.14
C LYS A 71 -4.27 6.92 8.83
N SER A 72 -3.67 6.05 9.64
CA SER A 72 -3.77 4.60 9.49
C SER A 72 -4.21 3.94 10.80
N CYS A 73 -4.65 2.67 10.74
CA CYS A 73 -4.91 1.91 11.95
C CYS A 73 -3.66 1.84 12.85
N ALA A 74 -2.46 1.73 12.27
CA ALA A 74 -1.19 1.71 12.98
C ALA A 74 -0.91 2.95 13.84
N ASN A 75 -1.54 4.09 13.56
CA ASN A 75 -1.46 5.29 14.40
C ASN A 75 -2.80 5.75 15.02
N CYS A 76 -3.82 4.88 14.98
CA CYS A 76 -5.15 5.15 15.54
C CYS A 76 -5.28 4.66 17.00
N GLN A 77 -5.86 5.46 17.90
CA GLN A 77 -6.02 5.13 19.33
C GLN A 77 -6.76 3.81 19.60
N PHE A 78 -7.66 3.40 18.69
CA PHE A 78 -8.52 2.22 18.84
C PHE A 78 -7.86 0.92 18.35
N TYR A 79 -6.75 1.01 17.62
CA TYR A 79 -6.06 -0.16 17.10
C TYR A 79 -5.21 -0.85 18.17
N ARG A 80 -5.18 -2.18 18.10
CA ARG A 80 -4.33 -3.06 18.91
C ARG A 80 -3.56 -3.99 17.97
N ALA A 81 -2.24 -3.93 18.02
CA ALA A 81 -1.38 -4.83 17.26
C ALA A 81 -1.33 -6.21 17.93
N THR A 82 -1.50 -7.28 17.15
CA THR A 82 -1.28 -8.65 17.63
C THR A 82 0.19 -9.01 17.47
N SER A 83 0.77 -8.73 16.30
CA SER A 83 2.20 -8.90 16.01
C SER A 83 2.62 -7.99 14.84
N LYS A 84 3.90 -8.01 14.48
CA LYS A 84 4.40 -7.26 13.31
C LYS A 84 3.97 -7.97 12.02
N ASN A 85 3.43 -7.21 11.07
CA ASN A 85 3.01 -7.69 9.74
C ASN A 85 1.82 -8.67 9.75
N GLU A 86 1.03 -8.70 10.81
CA GLU A 86 -0.24 -9.43 10.87
C GLU A 86 -1.43 -8.47 11.00
N CYS A 87 -2.63 -8.98 10.72
CA CYS A 87 -3.85 -8.27 11.03
C CYS A 87 -3.94 -8.10 12.55
N GLY A 88 -4.19 -6.86 12.99
CA GLY A 88 -4.50 -6.55 14.38
C GLY A 88 -6.00 -6.55 14.63
N ALA A 89 -6.38 -5.88 15.72
CA ALA A 89 -7.77 -5.68 16.14
C ALA A 89 -8.07 -4.19 16.32
N CYS A 90 -9.35 -3.84 16.33
CA CYS A 90 -9.86 -2.50 16.62
C CYS A 90 -10.99 -2.61 17.64
N THR A 91 -11.06 -1.67 18.60
CA THR A 91 -12.12 -1.67 19.61
C THR A 91 -13.51 -1.31 19.06
N LEU A 92 -13.58 -0.66 17.89
CA LEU A 92 -14.82 -0.23 17.24
C LEU A 92 -15.24 -1.13 16.08
N VAL A 93 -14.26 -1.70 15.38
CA VAL A 93 -14.45 -2.45 14.13
C VAL A 93 -14.05 -3.91 14.39
N GLN A 94 -15.03 -4.81 14.43
CA GLN A 94 -14.79 -6.24 14.71
C GLN A 94 -14.18 -6.95 13.50
N GLY A 95 -13.42 -8.03 13.75
CA GLY A 95 -12.72 -8.79 12.70
C GLY A 95 -11.27 -8.33 12.49
N PRO A 96 -10.56 -8.91 11.50
CA PRO A 96 -9.18 -8.56 11.23
C PRO A 96 -9.04 -7.11 10.74
N ILE A 97 -7.99 -6.44 11.21
CA ILE A 97 -7.69 -5.04 10.90
C ILE A 97 -6.26 -4.89 10.36
N ASN A 98 -6.15 -4.39 9.15
CA ASN A 98 -4.86 -4.10 8.54
C ASN A 98 -4.22 -2.89 9.23
N PRO A 99 -2.96 -2.95 9.71
CA PRO A 99 -2.28 -1.78 10.25
C PRO A 99 -2.21 -0.59 9.28
N ALA A 100 -2.15 -0.84 7.97
CA ALA A 100 -2.18 0.20 6.93
C ALA A 100 -3.61 0.69 6.59
N GLY A 101 -4.64 0.14 7.23
CA GLY A 101 -6.04 0.42 6.95
C GLY A 101 -6.56 1.71 7.56
N TYR A 102 -7.85 1.97 7.37
CA TYR A 102 -8.56 3.15 7.84
C TYR A 102 -10.05 2.87 8.03
N CYS A 103 -10.70 3.61 8.92
CA CYS A 103 -12.16 3.77 8.96
C CYS A 103 -12.50 5.22 9.39
N ASN A 104 -13.74 5.66 9.17
CA ASN A 104 -14.18 7.02 9.45
C ASN A 104 -14.16 7.41 10.93
N SER A 105 -14.01 6.44 11.84
CA SER A 105 -13.76 6.67 13.27
C SER A 105 -12.29 6.75 13.66
N TRP A 106 -11.38 6.98 12.70
CA TRP A 106 -9.97 7.19 13.02
C TRP A 106 -9.81 8.37 13.99
N ALA A 107 -9.03 8.15 15.04
CA ALA A 107 -8.61 9.17 15.98
C ALA A 107 -7.13 8.96 16.31
N PRO A 108 -6.32 10.04 16.37
CA PRO A 108 -4.89 9.93 16.61
C PRO A 108 -4.61 9.32 17.99
N ARG A 109 -3.52 8.57 18.14
CA ARG A 109 -3.02 8.22 19.48
C ARG A 109 -2.60 9.49 20.21
N GLU A 110 -2.99 9.62 21.46
CA GLU A 110 -2.41 10.61 22.36
C GLU A 110 -0.92 10.30 22.57
N SER A 111 -0.10 11.35 22.51
CA SER A 111 1.36 11.31 22.60
C SER A 111 1.85 11.22 24.03
#